data_AF-A0A4Q5SYC0-F1
#
_entry.id   AF-A0A4Q5SYC0-F1
#
_cell.length_a   1.000
_cell.length_b   1.000
_cell.length_c   1.000
_cell.angle_alpha   90.00
_cell.angle_beta   90.00
_cell.angle_gamma   90.00
#
_symmetry.space_group_name_H-M   'P 1'
#
loop_
_entity.id
_entity.type
_entity.pdbx_description
1 polymer ?
#
loop_
_entity_poly.entity_id
_entity_poly.type
_entity_poly.pdbx_seq_one_letter_code
_entity_poly.pdbx_strand_id
1 'polypeptide(L)'
;MNRKGLVYFGEKLAGRIWQDPTGYYFEYDAAYLHLPDARAISFTLPLSTKRYTDKQLFPFFDGLQCTQKSTHTSQLRYIGQTLQHC
;
A
#
# COMPACT_ATOMS: atom_id res chain seq x y z
N MET A 1 18.25 -2.40 4.19
CA MET A 1 17.04 -1.95 4.91
C MET A 1 15.84 -2.37 4.10
N ASN A 2 14.90 -3.13 4.66
CA ASN A 2 13.72 -3.61 3.95
C ASN A 2 12.53 -2.77 4.41
N ARG A 3 11.99 -1.92 3.54
CA ARG A 3 10.78 -1.14 3.83
C ARG A 3 9.57 -2.03 3.56
N LYS A 4 8.64 -2.09 4.50
CA LYS A 4 7.40 -2.85 4.37
C LYS A 4 6.24 -1.98 4.82
N GLY A 5 5.10 -2.11 4.15
CA GLY A 5 3.87 -1.38 4.47
C GLY A 5 2.65 -2.24 4.21
N LEU A 6 1.58 -1.93 4.92
CA LEU A 6 0.25 -2.48 4.68
C LEU A 6 -0.53 -1.49 3.83
N VAL A 7 -1.26 -2.00 2.84
CA VAL A 7 -2.06 -1.19 1.92
C VAL A 7 -3.52 -1.45 2.24
N TYR A 8 -4.24 -0.37 2.54
CA TYR A 8 -5.66 -0.41 2.87
C TYR A 8 -6.46 0.25 1.75
N PHE A 9 -7.59 -0.35 1.39
CA PHE A 9 -8.56 0.23 0.48
C PHE A 9 -9.83 0.56 1.29
N GLY A 10 -10.00 1.84 1.60
CA GLY A 10 -10.94 2.26 2.65
C GLY A 10 -10.49 1.73 4.01
N GLU A 11 -11.35 0.95 4.67
CA GLU A 11 -11.07 0.32 5.97
C GLU A 11 -10.59 -1.13 5.86
N LYS A 12 -10.53 -1.68 4.65
CA LYS A 12 -10.17 -3.09 4.41
C LYS A 12 -8.68 -3.22 4.10
N LEU A 13 -8.00 -4.18 4.72
CA LEU A 13 -6.64 -4.52 4.36
C LEU A 13 -6.63 -5.13 2.96
N ALA A 14 -6.13 -4.38 1.98
CA ALA A 14 -6.11 -4.82 0.59
C ALA A 14 -4.90 -5.69 0.29
N GLY A 15 -3.77 -5.41 0.94
CA GLY A 15 -2.56 -6.20 0.76
C GLY A 15 -1.36 -5.62 1.47
N ARG A 16 -0.19 -6.09 1.07
CA ARG A 16 1.10 -5.68 1.61
C ARG A 16 2.06 -5.29 0.49
N ILE A 17 2.80 -4.22 0.74
CA ILE A 17 3.87 -3.74 -0.14
C ILE A 17 5.20 -3.82 0.58
N TRP A 18 6.25 -4.23 -0.12
CA TRP A 18 7.60 -4.17 0.41
C TRP A 18 8.62 -3.88 -0.67
N GLN A 19 9.76 -3.36 -0.23
CA GLN A 19 10.91 -3.09 -1.06
C GLN A 19 12.09 -3.94 -0.58
N ASP A 20 12.82 -4.47 -1.54
CA ASP A 20 14.10 -5.11 -1.35
C ASP A 20 15.14 -4.54 -2.36
N PRO A 21 16.39 -5.01 -2.35
CA PRO A 21 17.42 -4.54 -3.30
C PRO A 21 17.12 -4.83 -4.77
N THR A 22 16.24 -5.78 -5.06
CA THR A 22 15.88 -6.21 -6.42
C THR A 22 14.67 -5.44 -6.98
N GLY A 23 13.84 -4.85 -6.13
CA GLY A 23 12.76 -3.97 -6.55
C GLY A 23 11.65 -3.78 -5.50
N TYR A 24 10.47 -3.47 -6.00
CA TYR A 24 9.24 -3.31 -5.24
C TYR A 24 8.31 -4.49 -5.50
N TYR A 25 7.61 -4.89 -4.45
CA TYR A 25 6.71 -6.03 -4.46
C TYR A 25 5.40 -5.65 -3.81
N PHE A 26 4.32 -6.06 -4.44
CA PHE A 26 2.99 -5.89 -3.91
C PHE A 26 2.21 -7.19 -4.03
N GLU A 27 1.50 -7.54 -2.98
CA GLU A 27 0.71 -8.77 -2.92
C GLU A 27 -0.62 -8.45 -2.24
N TYR A 28 -1.73 -8.81 -2.92
CA TYR A 28 -3.05 -8.73 -2.34
C TYR A 28 -3.20 -9.72 -1.20
N ASP A 29 -3.94 -9.32 -0.17
CA ASP A 29 -4.28 -10.22 0.92
C ASP A 29 -5.30 -11.26 0.44
N ALA A 30 -5.11 -12.52 0.81
CA ALA A 30 -6.03 -13.58 0.43
C ALA A 30 -7.45 -13.28 0.93
N ALA A 31 -7.59 -12.78 2.16
CA ALA A 31 -8.89 -12.42 2.72
C ALA A 31 -9.56 -11.33 1.88
N TYR A 32 -8.79 -10.36 1.36
CA TYR A 32 -9.30 -9.31 0.48
C TYR A 32 -9.77 -9.85 -0.87
N LEU A 33 -9.02 -10.77 -1.48
CA LEU A 33 -9.40 -11.41 -2.75
C LEU A 33 -10.67 -12.27 -2.64
N HIS A 34 -10.95 -12.81 -1.45
CA HIS A 34 -12.17 -13.57 -1.18
C HIS A 34 -13.39 -12.68 -0.89
N LEU A 35 -13.23 -11.36 -0.76
CA LEU A 35 -14.38 -10.48 -0.57
C LEU A 35 -15.21 -10.36 -1.85
N PRO A 36 -16.54 -10.45 -1.78
CA PRO A 36 -17.40 -10.24 -2.94
C PRO A 36 -17.29 -8.81 -3.48
N ASP A 37 -16.99 -7.83 -2.61
CA ASP A 37 -16.75 -6.44 -2.95
C ASP A 37 -15.27 -6.08 -3.14
N ALA A 38 -14.40 -7.07 -3.37
CA ALA A 38 -12.99 -6.81 -3.64
C ALA A 38 -12.87 -5.86 -4.85
N ARG A 39 -12.09 -4.78 -4.69
CA ARG A 39 -11.81 -3.83 -5.77
C ARG A 39 -10.32 -3.67 -5.97
N ALA A 40 -9.93 -3.51 -7.24
CA ALA A 40 -8.56 -3.19 -7.60
C ALA A 40 -8.17 -1.84 -6.97
N ILE A 41 -7.00 -1.78 -6.35
CA ILE A 41 -6.49 -0.57 -5.70
C ILE A 41 -6.16 0.50 -6.74
N SER A 42 -5.72 0.08 -7.94
CA SER A 42 -5.40 0.96 -9.05
C SER A 42 -5.56 0.25 -10.38
N PHE A 43 -5.67 1.02 -11.47
CA PHE A 43 -5.67 0.50 -12.84
C PHE A 43 -4.40 -0.27 -13.19
N THR A 44 -3.26 0.10 -12.60
CA THR A 44 -1.98 -0.59 -12.81
C THR A 44 -1.78 -1.80 -11.89
N LEU A 45 -2.66 -1.98 -10.88
CA LEU A 45 -2.63 -3.09 -9.93
C LEU A 45 -4.01 -3.75 -9.87
N PRO A 46 -4.43 -4.49 -10.92
CA PRO A 46 -5.72 -5.19 -10.92
C PRO A 46 -5.77 -6.27 -9.82
N LEU A 47 -6.96 -6.71 -9.44
CA LEU A 47 -7.10 -7.81 -8.48
C LEU A 47 -6.49 -9.08 -9.04
N SER A 48 -5.48 -9.61 -8.36
CA SER A 48 -4.82 -10.84 -8.76
C SER A 48 -4.26 -11.56 -7.55
N THR A 49 -4.29 -12.88 -7.59
CA THR A 49 -3.61 -13.77 -6.65
C THR A 49 -2.09 -13.80 -6.87
N LYS A 50 -1.61 -13.29 -8.00
CA LYS A 50 -0.18 -13.22 -8.30
C LYS A 50 0.45 -12.01 -7.62
N ARG A 51 1.68 -12.20 -7.14
CA ARG A 51 2.53 -11.11 -6.66
C ARG A 51 2.93 -10.19 -7.81
N TYR A 52 2.77 -8.90 -7.61
CA TYR A 52 3.27 -7.86 -8.48
C TYR A 52 4.71 -7.55 -8.11
N THR A 53 5.58 -7.43 -9.11
CA THR A 53 6.97 -7.01 -8.94
C THR A 53 7.29 -5.96 -9.99
N ASP A 54 7.98 -4.91 -9.55
CA ASP A 54 8.43 -3.83 -10.42
C ASP A 54 9.79 -3.32 -9.95
N LYS A 55 10.59 -2.78 -10.87
CA LYS A 55 11.88 -2.17 -10.56
C LYS A 55 11.72 -0.79 -9.95
N GLN A 56 10.58 -0.14 -10.17
CA GLN A 56 10.26 1.18 -9.63
C GLN A 56 9.05 1.11 -8.68
N LEU A 57 8.88 2.16 -7.87
CA LEU A 57 7.71 2.26 -7.01
C LEU A 57 6.47 2.42 -7.88
N PHE A 58 5.40 1.67 -7.60
CA PHE A 58 4.19 1.73 -8.42
C PHE A 58 3.65 3.18 -8.47
N PRO A 59 3.34 3.73 -9.66
CA PRO A 59 2.96 5.14 -9.83
C PRO A 59 1.77 5.59 -8.96
N PHE A 60 0.90 4.64 -8.57
CA PHE A 60 -0.19 4.91 -7.63
C PHE A 60 0.29 5.45 -6.27
N PHE A 61 1.43 4.95 -5.77
CA PHE A 61 1.99 5.42 -4.49
C PHE A 61 2.79 6.72 -4.64
N ASP A 62 3.25 7.03 -5.86
CA ASP A 62 3.91 8.30 -6.16
C ASP A 62 2.91 9.47 -6.12
N GLY A 63 1.69 9.22 -6.61
CA GLY A 63 0.57 10.18 -6.62
C GLY A 63 -0.12 10.45 -5.27
N LEU A 64 0.27 9.77 -4.18
CA LEU A 64 -0.26 10.06 -2.83
C LEU A 64 0.37 11.31 -2.18
N GLN A 65 1.33 11.95 -2.86
CA GLN A 65 1.96 13.20 -2.44
C GLN A 65 1.08 14.42 -2.77
N CYS A 66 -0.09 14.50 -2.13
CA CYS A 66 -0.75 15.73 -1.66
C CYS A 66 -2.20 15.43 -1.25
N THR A 67 -2.38 14.70 -0.15
CA THR A 67 -3.51 14.97 0.75
C THR A 67 -2.99 15.16 2.17
N GLN A 68 -2.17 16.20 2.30
CA GLN A 68 -2.10 16.96 3.55
C GLN A 68 -2.88 18.25 3.31
N LYS A 69 -4.17 18.23 3.64
CA LYS A 69 -4.79 19.29 4.43
C LYS A 69 -6.17 18.84 4.92
N SER A 70 -6.41 19.13 6.19
CA SER A 70 -7.67 19.05 6.92
C SER A 70 -7.92 17.77 7.70
N THR A 71 -7.35 17.76 8.90
CA THR A 71 -8.08 17.65 10.17
C THR A 71 -9.24 16.66 10.25
N HIS A 72 -9.06 15.74 11.20
CA HIS A 72 -10.06 14.93 11.92
C HIS A 72 -10.24 13.49 11.40
N THR A 73 -9.55 12.59 12.12
CA THR A 73 -9.99 11.21 12.41
C THR A 73 -9.99 10.22 11.25
N SER A 74 -8.86 9.59 11.01
CA SER A 74 -8.78 8.12 10.81
C SER A 74 -7.33 7.66 10.91
N GLN A 75 -7.08 6.82 11.90
CA GLN A 75 -5.77 6.35 12.30
C GLN A 75 -5.21 5.34 11.28
N LEU A 76 -4.14 5.70 10.57
CA LEU A 76 -3.19 4.72 10.04
C LEU A 76 -1.93 4.81 10.91
N ARG A 77 -1.81 3.91 11.90
CA ARG A 77 -0.58 3.78 12.69
C ARG A 77 0.47 3.02 11.88
N TYR A 78 1.49 3.74 11.43
CA TYR A 78 2.74 3.15 10.98
C TYR A 78 3.63 2.92 12.22
N ILE A 79 3.77 1.67 12.66
CA ILE A 79 4.68 1.30 13.76
C ILE A 79 6.07 1.12 13.16
N GLY A 80 6.88 2.17 13.23
CA GLY A 80 8.29 2.09 12.84
C GLY A 80 8.91 3.43 12.50
N GLN A 81 9.52 4.02 13.53
CA GLN A 81 10.48 5.13 13.52
C GLN A 81 9.92 6.54 13.70
N THR A 82 10.09 7.02 14.94
CA THR A 82 10.54 8.38 15.26
C THR A 82 11.50 8.88 14.19
N LEU A 83 11.06 9.86 13.42
CA LEU A 83 11.96 10.72 12.66
C LEU A 83 11.68 12.14 13.11
N GLN A 84 12.77 12.71 13.60
CA GLN A 84 12.88 14.02 14.19
C GLN A 84 12.31 15.08 13.23
N HIS A 85 11.60 16.02 13.86
CA HIS A 85 11.36 17.39 13.44
C HIS A 85 12.30 17.91 12.33
N CYS A 86 11.71 18.50 11.30
CA CYS A 86 12.19 19.79 10.85
C CYS A 86 11.87 20.84 11.92
#